data_AF-A0AAF0JAX7-F1
#
_entry.id   AF-A0AAF0JAX7-F1
#
_cell.length_a   1.000
_cell.length_b   1.000
_cell.length_c   1.000
_cell.angle_alpha   90.00
_cell.angle_beta   90.00
_cell.angle_gamma   90.00
#
_symmetry.space_group_name_H-M   'P 1'
#
loop_
_entity.id
_entity.type
_entity.pdbx_description
1 polymer ?
#
loop_
_entity_poly.entity_id
_entity_poly.type
_entity_poly.pdbx_seq_one_letter_code
_entity_poly.pdbx_strand_id
1 'polypeptide(L)'
;MTPSQVQFSGPYGGAPFGGDAEPAGAFPAGFNFARRTSVSAESMSPQLSEARTRAAHTQAPKTEDQQQRIRAATSDIFLFRNLEPEQYQAALQAMEEVHKQAGDIVIKQGDQGDYLYIVESGSLDVFVQPPGTSPADALAAPPDQLGNKVVTYGPGASFGELALLYMQPRAASVVSTAPCTLWAVDRVTFRSILAEANMSRRAFFSSFLKQVPLLQHLNDTERLRVLDAIEIQDYNPGDVIVREGDIGTHFYMVVNGVADVHKASDSDAPVTKLQRGDYFGELALMHSAPRAATVSASAQPGATKLRVAALEEQAFTRLLGPLTGIMSRYAETHYKSADAEPSTPSTLAPPAGSDSAAPMPGSPRSGAS
;
A
#
# COMPACT_ATOMS: atom_id res chain seq x y z
N MET A 1 11.43 -66.62 -24.82
CA MET A 1 11.93 -65.48 -24.04
C MET A 1 10.81 -64.46 -23.93
N THR A 2 10.11 -64.47 -22.80
CA THR A 2 9.11 -63.47 -22.41
C THR A 2 9.37 -63.19 -20.92
N PRO A 3 9.48 -61.91 -20.52
CA PRO A 3 10.07 -61.56 -19.24
C PRO A 3 9.09 -61.79 -18.08
N SER A 4 9.62 -62.35 -17.01
CA SER A 4 9.00 -62.47 -15.69
C SER A 4 8.62 -61.09 -15.14
N GLN A 5 7.34 -60.91 -14.81
CA GLN A 5 6.88 -59.76 -14.03
C GLN A 5 7.48 -59.82 -12.62
N VAL A 6 8.23 -58.79 -12.25
CA VAL A 6 8.75 -58.60 -10.90
C VAL A 6 7.61 -58.09 -10.02
N GLN A 7 7.27 -58.85 -8.98
CA GLN A 7 6.27 -58.47 -7.99
C GLN A 7 6.93 -57.64 -6.90
N PHE A 8 6.53 -56.38 -6.75
CA PHE A 8 7.09 -55.46 -5.75
C PHE A 8 6.30 -55.60 -4.43
N SER A 9 6.82 -56.38 -3.47
CA SER A 9 6.28 -56.48 -2.11
C SER A 9 7.02 -55.50 -1.17
N GLY A 10 6.60 -54.24 -1.21
CA GLY A 10 6.96 -53.23 -0.21
C GLY A 10 5.73 -52.78 0.59
N PRO A 11 5.89 -52.06 1.72
CA PRO A 11 4.79 -51.60 2.57
C PRO A 11 3.86 -50.57 1.91
N TYR A 12 4.10 -50.24 0.64
CA TYR A 12 3.26 -49.40 -0.23
C TYR A 12 2.57 -50.20 -1.35
N GLY A 13 2.61 -51.54 -1.30
CA GLY A 13 1.89 -52.41 -2.24
C GLY A 13 0.40 -52.46 -1.89
N GLY A 14 -0.43 -51.82 -2.70
CA GLY A 14 -1.89 -51.89 -2.58
C GLY A 14 -2.38 -53.34 -2.67
N ALA A 15 -3.28 -53.72 -1.77
CA ALA A 15 -3.94 -55.01 -1.79
C ALA A 15 -4.79 -55.16 -3.08
N PRO A 16 -4.93 -56.37 -3.64
CA PRO A 16 -5.84 -56.59 -4.76
C PRO A 16 -7.27 -56.34 -4.28
N PHE A 17 -8.04 -55.60 -5.08
CA PHE A 17 -9.47 -55.42 -4.89
C PHE A 17 -10.17 -56.78 -4.85
N GLY A 18 -10.45 -57.24 -3.64
CA GLY A 18 -11.38 -58.34 -3.33
C GLY A 18 -12.39 -57.78 -2.35
N GLY A 19 -13.66 -57.78 -2.76
CA GLY A 19 -14.74 -57.16 -2.00
C GLY A 19 -14.90 -57.75 -0.61
N ASP A 20 -15.19 -56.88 0.34
CA ASP A 20 -16.29 -57.06 1.31
C ASP A 20 -16.49 -55.75 2.10
N ALA A 21 -17.74 -55.27 2.05
CA ALA A 21 -18.40 -54.26 2.90
C ALA A 21 -17.56 -53.05 3.41
N GLU A 22 -17.67 -51.91 2.74
CA GLU A 22 -17.37 -50.62 3.39
C GLU A 22 -18.42 -50.32 4.47
N PRO A 23 -18.02 -49.96 5.70
CA PRO A 23 -18.95 -49.37 6.65
C PRO A 23 -19.31 -47.98 6.14
N ALA A 24 -20.60 -47.74 5.93
CA ALA A 24 -21.16 -46.45 5.58
C ALA A 24 -20.87 -45.41 6.68
N GLY A 25 -19.70 -44.77 6.59
CA GLY A 25 -19.33 -43.58 7.34
C GLY A 25 -18.97 -42.50 6.32
N ALA A 26 -19.99 -41.94 5.67
CA ALA A 26 -19.80 -40.84 4.74
C ALA A 26 -19.00 -39.73 5.43
N PHE A 27 -17.82 -39.41 4.88
CA PHE A 27 -17.04 -38.27 5.34
C PHE A 27 -17.93 -37.01 5.33
N PRO A 28 -17.85 -36.13 6.35
CA PRO A 28 -18.66 -34.92 6.40
C PRO A 28 -18.50 -34.09 5.11
N ALA A 29 -19.58 -33.44 4.67
CA ALA A 29 -19.50 -32.52 3.54
C ALA A 29 -18.47 -31.41 3.86
N GLY A 30 -17.39 -31.33 3.09
CA GLY A 30 -16.27 -30.40 3.34
C GLY A 30 -15.04 -31.03 4.02
N PHE A 31 -15.00 -32.36 4.22
CA PHE A 31 -13.80 -33.07 4.66
C PHE A 31 -12.72 -33.10 3.57
N ASN A 32 -12.06 -31.97 3.36
CA ASN A 32 -10.81 -31.92 2.63
C ASN A 32 -9.76 -32.58 3.52
N PHE A 33 -9.19 -33.72 3.12
CA PHE A 33 -8.12 -34.49 3.81
C PHE A 33 -6.83 -33.67 4.08
N ALA A 34 -6.93 -32.54 4.79
CA ALA A 34 -5.90 -31.52 4.92
C ALA A 34 -5.28 -31.07 3.59
N ARG A 35 -5.96 -31.25 2.45
CA ARG A 35 -5.48 -30.79 1.15
C ARG A 35 -5.62 -29.27 1.08
N ARG A 36 -4.51 -28.59 0.83
CA ARG A 36 -4.48 -27.13 0.64
C ARG A 36 -5.25 -26.77 -0.62
N THR A 37 -6.23 -25.87 -0.48
CA THR A 37 -7.01 -25.32 -1.59
C THR A 37 -6.44 -23.96 -2.01
N SER A 38 -6.40 -23.70 -3.31
CA SER A 38 -5.99 -22.39 -3.83
C SER A 38 -6.98 -21.29 -3.43
N VAL A 39 -6.47 -20.07 -3.23
CA VAL A 39 -7.26 -18.86 -3.02
C VAL A 39 -6.82 -17.81 -4.02
N SER A 40 -7.78 -17.01 -4.51
CA SER A 40 -7.53 -15.93 -5.46
C SER A 40 -8.37 -14.71 -5.08
N ALA A 41 -7.88 -13.53 -5.48
CA ALA A 41 -8.66 -12.30 -5.47
C ALA A 41 -9.05 -11.92 -6.90
N GLU A 42 -9.97 -10.98 -7.04
CA GLU A 42 -10.32 -10.40 -8.34
C GLU A 42 -9.11 -9.69 -9.00
N SER A 43 -9.07 -9.72 -10.33
CA SER A 43 -8.05 -9.01 -11.09
C SER A 43 -8.33 -7.51 -11.06
N MET A 44 -7.40 -6.74 -10.53
CA MET A 44 -7.43 -5.28 -10.53
C MET A 44 -6.53 -4.79 -11.66
N SER A 45 -7.12 -4.21 -12.71
CA SER A 45 -6.35 -3.58 -13.78
C SER A 45 -5.85 -2.21 -13.31
N PRO A 46 -4.54 -1.98 -13.18
CA PRO A 46 -4.01 -0.70 -12.70
C PRO A 46 -4.41 0.46 -13.63
N GLN A 47 -4.50 0.23 -14.94
CA GLN A 47 -4.80 1.26 -15.93
C GLN A 47 -6.28 1.71 -15.95
N LEU A 48 -7.21 0.93 -15.41
CA LEU A 48 -8.64 1.28 -15.37
C LEU A 48 -9.02 2.11 -14.13
N SER A 49 -8.03 2.51 -13.31
CA SER A 49 -8.26 3.41 -12.19
C SER A 49 -8.71 4.80 -12.65
N GLU A 50 -8.48 5.20 -13.91
CA GLU A 50 -8.99 6.48 -14.46
C GLU A 50 -10.51 6.49 -14.71
N ALA A 51 -11.19 5.33 -14.72
CA ALA A 51 -12.64 5.23 -14.96
C ALA A 51 -13.45 4.80 -13.72
N ARG A 52 -12.78 4.34 -12.65
CA ARG A 52 -13.38 4.09 -11.33
C ARG A 52 -12.82 5.03 -10.25
N THR A 53 -12.22 6.15 -10.66
CA THR A 53 -11.80 7.33 -9.88
C THR A 53 -13.00 8.08 -9.25
N ARG A 54 -13.83 7.32 -8.55
CA ARG A 54 -14.55 7.71 -7.34
C ARG A 54 -14.19 6.76 -6.20
N ALA A 55 -12.89 6.65 -5.88
CA ALA A 55 -12.50 6.74 -4.47
C ALA A 55 -12.89 8.13 -3.89
N ALA A 56 -13.24 9.08 -4.76
CA ALA A 56 -14.01 10.27 -4.45
C ALA A 56 -15.47 9.97 -4.02
N HIS A 57 -15.60 9.73 -2.71
CA HIS A 57 -16.59 10.36 -1.81
C HIS A 57 -17.79 9.53 -1.35
N THR A 58 -17.53 8.49 -0.56
CA THR A 58 -18.06 8.48 0.81
C THR A 58 -16.93 8.84 1.77
N GLN A 59 -16.45 10.08 1.66
CA GLN A 59 -15.75 10.69 2.80
C GLN A 59 -16.84 10.89 3.85
N ALA A 60 -17.06 9.87 4.68
CA ALA A 60 -17.83 10.05 5.90
C ALA A 60 -16.92 10.87 6.82
N PRO A 61 -17.23 12.15 7.08
CA PRO A 61 -16.42 12.96 7.97
C PRO A 61 -16.43 12.30 9.34
N LYS A 62 -15.24 11.93 9.82
CA LYS A 62 -15.03 11.32 11.14
C LYS A 62 -14.37 12.34 12.04
N THR A 63 -14.85 12.45 13.27
CA THR A 63 -14.21 13.27 14.29
C THR A 63 -12.83 12.74 14.63
N GLU A 64 -11.96 13.57 15.20
CA GLU A 64 -10.62 13.15 15.63
C GLU A 64 -10.70 11.97 16.62
N ASP A 65 -11.66 12.00 17.54
CA ASP A 65 -11.90 10.92 18.50
C ASP A 65 -12.29 9.60 17.83
N GLN A 66 -13.17 9.65 16.81
CA GLN A 66 -13.54 8.46 16.02
C GLN A 66 -12.32 7.92 15.29
N GLN A 67 -11.54 8.79 14.65
CA GLN A 67 -10.31 8.38 13.97
C GLN A 67 -9.31 7.73 14.94
N GLN A 68 -9.18 8.25 16.16
CA GLN A 68 -8.29 7.67 17.17
C GLN A 68 -8.77 6.30 17.65
N ARG A 69 -10.08 6.11 17.84
CA ARG A 69 -10.64 4.79 18.19
C ARG A 69 -10.45 3.76 17.09
N ILE A 70 -10.67 4.14 15.83
CA ILE A 70 -10.42 3.26 14.68
C ILE A 70 -8.93 2.93 14.57
N ARG A 71 -8.04 3.91 14.81
CA ARG A 71 -6.58 3.68 14.90
C ARG A 71 -6.22 2.64 15.94
N ALA A 72 -6.78 2.74 17.14
CA ALA A 72 -6.56 1.74 18.18
C ALA A 72 -7.06 0.36 17.74
N ALA A 73 -8.29 0.27 17.21
CA ALA A 73 -8.92 -1.00 16.80
C ALA A 73 -8.24 -1.71 15.61
N THR A 74 -7.55 -0.97 14.75
CA THR A 74 -6.87 -1.53 13.55
C THR A 74 -5.38 -1.76 13.75
N SER A 75 -4.79 -1.29 14.85
CA SER A 75 -3.34 -1.39 15.12
C SER A 75 -2.82 -2.83 15.15
N ASP A 76 -3.66 -3.78 15.54
CA ASP A 76 -3.30 -5.21 15.58
C ASP A 76 -3.64 -5.97 14.30
N ILE A 77 -4.38 -5.37 13.37
CA ILE A 77 -4.71 -5.99 12.09
C ILE A 77 -3.48 -5.92 11.18
N PHE A 78 -2.94 -7.07 10.78
CA PHE A 78 -1.70 -7.15 10.00
C PHE A 78 -1.75 -6.37 8.67
N LEU A 79 -2.94 -6.21 8.08
CA LEU A 79 -3.15 -5.44 6.85
C LEU A 79 -2.92 -3.93 7.04
N PHE A 80 -3.12 -3.42 8.25
CA PHE A 80 -3.02 -2.00 8.56
C PHE A 80 -1.65 -1.62 9.15
N ARG A 81 -0.93 -2.59 9.72
CA ARG A 81 0.37 -2.37 10.37
C ARG A 81 1.45 -1.77 9.47
N ASN A 82 1.43 -2.13 8.19
CA ASN A 82 2.47 -1.73 7.23
C ASN A 82 1.98 -0.68 6.23
N LEU A 83 0.84 -0.04 6.49
CA LEU A 83 0.34 1.03 5.61
C LEU A 83 1.10 2.32 5.86
N GLU A 84 1.46 3.00 4.78
CA GLU A 84 1.98 4.36 4.86
C GLU A 84 0.90 5.30 5.44
N PRO A 85 1.28 6.40 6.12
CA PRO A 85 0.32 7.31 6.75
C PRO A 85 -0.79 7.80 5.80
N GLU A 86 -0.45 8.07 4.54
CA GLU A 86 -1.37 8.52 3.51
C GLU A 86 -2.35 7.42 3.10
N GLN A 87 -1.87 6.19 2.94
CA GLN A 87 -2.69 5.01 2.63
C GLN A 87 -3.64 4.70 3.77
N TYR A 88 -3.13 4.74 4.99
CA TYR A 88 -3.90 4.51 6.20
C TYR A 88 -4.99 5.58 6.36
N GLN A 89 -4.65 6.86 6.12
CA GLN A 89 -5.61 7.96 6.17
C GLN A 89 -6.71 7.81 5.11
N ALA A 90 -6.34 7.42 3.88
CA ALA A 90 -7.31 7.16 2.83
C ALA A 90 -8.24 5.98 3.19
N ALA A 91 -7.71 4.90 3.74
CA ALA A 91 -8.50 3.76 4.20
C ALA A 91 -9.45 4.15 5.34
N LEU A 92 -9.00 4.94 6.31
CA LEU A 92 -9.84 5.52 7.37
C LEU A 92 -10.99 6.36 6.80
N GLN A 93 -10.69 7.23 5.83
CA GLN A 93 -11.70 8.10 5.24
C GLN A 93 -12.74 7.32 4.44
N ALA A 94 -12.32 6.24 3.78
CA ALA A 94 -13.17 5.36 3.00
C ALA A 94 -14.07 4.43 3.84
N MET A 95 -13.83 4.30 5.15
CA MET A 95 -14.71 3.52 6.02
C MET A 95 -16.09 4.18 6.15
N GLU A 96 -17.15 3.43 5.94
CA GLU A 96 -18.54 3.87 6.04
C GLU A 96 -19.14 3.51 7.39
N GLU A 97 -20.01 4.37 7.91
CA GLU A 97 -20.75 4.11 9.14
C GLU A 97 -21.97 3.23 8.85
N VAL A 98 -22.08 2.10 9.55
CA VAL A 98 -23.16 1.13 9.41
C VAL A 98 -23.89 0.98 10.74
N HIS A 99 -25.20 1.23 10.72
CA HIS A 99 -26.07 1.06 11.88
C HIS A 99 -26.80 -0.28 11.82
N LYS A 100 -26.89 -0.95 12.96
CA LYS A 100 -27.60 -2.22 13.14
C LYS A 100 -28.48 -2.18 14.37
N GLN A 101 -29.66 -2.76 14.28
CA GLN A 101 -30.56 -2.94 15.41
C GLN A 101 -30.26 -4.26 16.13
N ALA A 102 -30.79 -4.42 17.35
CA ALA A 102 -30.70 -5.69 18.06
C ALA A 102 -31.41 -6.80 17.24
N GLY A 103 -30.74 -7.94 17.08
CA GLY A 103 -31.17 -9.08 16.27
C GLY A 103 -30.68 -9.06 14.82
N ASP A 104 -30.15 -7.93 14.33
CA ASP A 104 -29.65 -7.85 12.96
C ASP A 104 -28.41 -8.74 12.77
N ILE A 105 -28.39 -9.50 11.68
CA ILE A 105 -27.22 -10.26 11.26
C ILE A 105 -26.30 -9.35 10.43
N VAL A 106 -25.05 -9.23 10.86
CA VAL A 106 -24.04 -8.40 10.16
C VAL A 106 -23.33 -9.21 9.08
N ILE A 107 -22.90 -10.43 9.41
CA ILE A 107 -22.35 -11.40 8.47
C ILE A 107 -22.92 -12.78 8.79
N LYS A 108 -23.12 -13.62 7.78
CA LYS A 108 -23.48 -15.03 7.98
C LYS A 108 -22.33 -15.94 7.58
N GLN A 109 -22.15 -17.02 8.32
CA GLN A 109 -21.22 -18.09 7.98
C GLN A 109 -21.57 -18.66 6.60
N GLY A 110 -20.54 -18.89 5.78
CA GLY A 110 -20.69 -19.39 4.40
C GLY A 110 -20.85 -18.28 3.36
N ASP A 111 -21.30 -17.07 3.73
CA ASP A 111 -21.44 -15.97 2.78
C ASP A 111 -20.08 -15.56 2.20
N GLN A 112 -20.09 -15.04 0.97
CA GLN A 112 -18.91 -14.37 0.45
C GLN A 112 -18.66 -13.11 1.28
N GLY A 113 -17.46 -13.03 1.86
CA GLY A 113 -17.08 -11.90 2.68
C GLY A 113 -16.40 -10.80 1.88
N ASP A 114 -16.98 -9.60 1.86
CA ASP A 114 -16.42 -8.46 1.11
C ASP A 114 -15.93 -7.31 1.99
N TYR A 115 -16.33 -7.29 3.26
CA TYR A 115 -16.09 -6.18 4.17
C TYR A 115 -15.25 -6.58 5.39
N LEU A 116 -14.44 -5.64 5.86
CA LEU A 116 -13.97 -5.57 7.25
C LEU A 116 -14.94 -4.70 8.05
N TYR A 117 -15.26 -5.12 9.27
CA TYR A 117 -16.04 -4.32 10.22
C TYR A 117 -15.24 -4.03 11.49
N ILE A 118 -15.46 -2.85 12.05
CA ILE A 118 -14.92 -2.41 13.35
C ILE A 118 -16.08 -1.91 14.20
N VAL A 119 -16.17 -2.37 15.44
CA VAL A 119 -17.26 -1.99 16.35
C VAL A 119 -16.97 -0.63 16.95
N GLU A 120 -17.78 0.37 16.61
CA GLU A 120 -17.72 1.71 17.21
C GLU A 120 -18.47 1.72 18.55
N SER A 121 -19.69 1.18 18.55
CA SER A 121 -20.53 1.09 19.74
C SER A 121 -21.48 -0.10 19.65
N GLY A 122 -21.99 -0.56 20.80
CA GLY A 122 -22.89 -1.71 20.91
C GLY A 122 -22.18 -3.03 21.22
N SER A 123 -22.90 -4.14 21.03
CA SER A 123 -22.43 -5.50 21.35
C SER A 123 -22.93 -6.48 20.30
N LEU A 124 -22.07 -7.41 19.90
CA LEU A 124 -22.38 -8.44 18.90
C LEU A 124 -21.93 -9.81 19.37
N ASP A 125 -22.73 -10.84 19.10
CA ASP A 125 -22.39 -12.23 19.37
C ASP A 125 -21.97 -12.96 18.10
N VAL A 126 -20.92 -13.76 18.22
CA VAL A 126 -20.37 -14.58 17.15
C VAL A 126 -20.81 -16.02 17.34
N PHE A 127 -21.35 -16.60 16.28
CA PHE A 127 -21.83 -17.98 16.25
C PHE A 127 -21.10 -18.76 15.17
N VAL A 128 -20.73 -19.99 15.49
CA VAL A 128 -20.07 -20.91 14.55
C VAL A 128 -20.87 -22.21 14.51
N GLN A 129 -21.30 -22.58 13.31
CA GLN A 129 -21.90 -23.88 13.07
C GLN A 129 -20.84 -24.99 13.04
N PRO A 130 -21.20 -26.22 13.44
CA PRO A 130 -20.28 -27.34 13.47
C PRO A 130 -19.59 -27.62 12.12
N PRO A 131 -18.35 -28.13 12.13
CA PRO A 131 -17.70 -28.61 10.91
C PRO A 131 -18.57 -29.68 10.24
N GLY A 132 -18.74 -29.57 8.91
CA GLY A 132 -19.55 -30.51 8.13
C GLY A 132 -20.93 -30.00 7.73
N THR A 133 -21.38 -28.86 8.29
CA THR A 133 -22.60 -28.18 7.80
C THR A 133 -22.38 -27.68 6.38
N SER A 134 -23.30 -28.01 5.47
CA SER A 134 -23.27 -27.52 4.09
C SER A 134 -23.30 -25.98 4.06
N PRO A 135 -22.53 -25.31 3.19
CA PRO A 135 -22.60 -23.86 3.03
C PRO A 135 -24.03 -23.35 2.75
N ALA A 136 -24.83 -24.12 2.01
CA ALA A 136 -26.21 -23.75 1.72
C ALA A 136 -27.09 -23.71 2.99
N ASP A 137 -26.88 -24.67 3.89
CA ASP A 137 -27.62 -24.75 5.16
C ASP A 137 -27.16 -23.66 6.13
N ALA A 138 -25.86 -23.33 6.11
CA ALA A 138 -25.31 -22.24 6.91
C ALA A 138 -25.87 -20.87 6.51
N LEU A 139 -26.02 -20.62 5.21
CA LEU A 139 -26.60 -19.39 4.67
C LEU A 139 -28.08 -19.22 5.03
N ALA A 140 -28.82 -20.32 4.93
CA ALA A 140 -30.27 -20.35 5.14
C ALA A 140 -30.66 -20.45 6.62
N ALA A 141 -29.70 -20.68 7.52
CA ALA A 141 -29.96 -20.85 8.94
C ALA A 141 -30.69 -19.63 9.53
N PRO A 142 -31.84 -19.83 10.19
CA PRO A 142 -32.51 -18.75 10.90
C PRO A 142 -31.69 -18.33 12.13
N PRO A 143 -31.92 -17.13 12.70
CA PRO A 143 -31.09 -16.56 13.77
C PRO A 143 -30.94 -17.47 15.01
N ASP A 144 -31.95 -18.28 15.31
CA ASP A 144 -32.00 -19.25 16.41
C ASP A 144 -31.17 -20.51 16.16
N GLN A 145 -30.66 -20.72 14.94
CA GLN A 145 -29.91 -21.92 14.52
C GLN A 145 -28.51 -21.58 13.94
N LEU A 146 -27.93 -20.45 14.34
CA LEU A 146 -26.61 -20.02 13.88
C LEU A 146 -25.43 -20.80 14.47
N GLY A 147 -25.71 -21.82 15.30
CA GLY A 147 -24.69 -22.67 15.91
C GLY A 147 -24.33 -22.25 17.33
N ASN A 148 -23.13 -22.62 17.76
CA ASN A 148 -22.67 -22.33 19.12
C ASN A 148 -22.11 -20.91 19.20
N LYS A 149 -22.50 -20.17 20.24
CA LYS A 149 -21.90 -18.87 20.55
C LYS A 149 -20.44 -19.07 20.98
N VAL A 150 -19.52 -18.40 20.29
CA VAL A 150 -18.07 -18.52 20.53
C VAL A 150 -17.52 -17.34 21.31
N VAL A 151 -17.92 -16.11 20.93
CA VAL A 151 -17.40 -14.87 21.54
C VAL A 151 -18.41 -13.74 21.41
N THR A 152 -18.31 -12.76 22.31
CA THR A 152 -19.02 -11.47 22.23
C THR A 152 -18.02 -10.37 21.90
N TYR A 153 -18.31 -9.57 20.89
CA TYR A 153 -17.57 -8.38 20.51
C TYR A 153 -18.20 -7.12 21.10
N GLY A 154 -17.35 -6.24 21.61
CA GLY A 154 -17.71 -4.90 22.06
C GLY A 154 -16.93 -3.82 21.31
N PRO A 155 -17.03 -2.54 21.73
CA PRO A 155 -16.33 -1.43 21.11
C PRO A 155 -14.83 -1.67 20.97
N GLY A 156 -14.27 -1.36 19.79
CA GLY A 156 -12.86 -1.57 19.45
C GLY A 156 -12.55 -2.96 18.88
N ALA A 157 -13.48 -3.91 18.93
CA ALA A 157 -13.31 -5.19 18.26
C ALA A 157 -13.39 -5.04 16.72
N SER A 158 -12.68 -5.88 15.99
CA SER A 158 -12.71 -5.94 14.54
C SER A 158 -12.94 -7.38 14.05
N PHE A 159 -13.61 -7.53 12.91
CA PHE A 159 -13.87 -8.85 12.33
C PHE A 159 -14.02 -8.79 10.81
N GLY A 160 -13.65 -9.88 10.16
CA GLY A 160 -13.75 -10.01 8.70
C GLY A 160 -12.55 -9.46 7.94
N GLU A 161 -11.42 -9.19 8.58
CA GLU A 161 -10.19 -8.66 7.95
C GLU A 161 -9.69 -9.49 6.75
N LEU A 162 -9.83 -10.81 6.79
CA LEU A 162 -9.40 -11.69 5.70
C LEU A 162 -10.17 -11.45 4.40
N ALA A 163 -11.39 -10.88 4.49
CA ALA A 163 -12.16 -10.48 3.32
C ALA A 163 -11.48 -9.38 2.51
N LEU A 164 -10.54 -8.62 3.07
CA LEU A 164 -9.81 -7.60 2.32
C LEU A 164 -8.70 -8.19 1.43
N LEU A 165 -8.26 -9.44 1.70
CA LEU A 165 -7.20 -10.09 0.93
C LEU A 165 -7.72 -10.90 -0.26
N TYR A 166 -8.67 -11.80 -0.03
CA TYR A 166 -9.10 -12.79 -1.01
C TYR A 166 -10.54 -13.25 -0.78
N MET A 167 -11.17 -13.85 -1.80
CA MET A 167 -12.54 -14.36 -1.72
C MET A 167 -12.54 -15.61 -0.85
N GLN A 168 -12.96 -15.48 0.40
CA GLN A 168 -13.17 -16.62 1.28
C GLN A 168 -14.56 -16.55 1.91
N PRO A 169 -15.26 -17.71 2.01
CA PRO A 169 -16.50 -17.80 2.77
C PRO A 169 -16.28 -17.37 4.22
N ARG A 170 -17.25 -16.67 4.80
CA ARG A 170 -17.21 -16.31 6.22
C ARG A 170 -17.16 -17.56 7.09
N ALA A 171 -16.25 -17.58 8.05
CA ALA A 171 -16.10 -18.71 8.97
C ALA A 171 -17.13 -18.74 10.11
N ALA A 172 -17.83 -17.62 10.34
CA ALA A 172 -18.76 -17.44 11.45
C ALA A 172 -19.86 -16.45 11.08
N SER A 173 -20.99 -16.55 11.78
CA SER A 173 -22.07 -15.57 11.76
C SER A 173 -21.90 -14.57 12.90
N VAL A 174 -22.21 -13.31 12.67
CA VAL A 174 -22.14 -12.25 13.69
C VAL A 174 -23.47 -11.53 13.76
N VAL A 175 -24.06 -11.48 14.96
CA VAL A 175 -25.39 -10.95 15.22
C VAL A 175 -25.31 -9.84 16.25
N SER A 176 -26.00 -8.74 15.98
CA SER A 176 -26.09 -7.61 16.89
C SER A 176 -26.98 -7.95 18.09
N THR A 177 -26.49 -7.82 19.33
CA THR A 177 -27.30 -8.08 20.54
C THR A 177 -27.96 -6.82 21.09
N ALA A 178 -27.48 -5.65 20.67
CA ALA A 178 -27.99 -4.33 21.00
C ALA A 178 -27.93 -3.45 19.74
N PRO A 179 -28.51 -2.23 19.72
CA PRO A 179 -28.20 -1.26 18.67
C PRO A 179 -26.68 -1.04 18.59
N CYS A 180 -26.11 -1.20 17.40
CA CYS A 180 -24.67 -1.09 17.14
C CYS A 180 -24.38 -0.09 16.03
N THR A 181 -23.25 0.59 16.18
CA THR A 181 -22.61 1.36 15.10
C THR A 181 -21.30 0.67 14.74
N LEU A 182 -21.07 0.47 13.45
CA LEU A 182 -19.89 -0.19 12.92
C LEU A 182 -19.21 0.70 11.87
N TRP A 183 -17.90 0.62 11.75
CA TRP A 183 -17.17 1.10 10.59
C TRP A 183 -16.93 -0.05 9.62
N ALA A 184 -17.28 0.13 8.36
CA ALA A 184 -17.13 -0.88 7.32
C ALA A 184 -16.25 -0.37 6.18
N VAL A 185 -15.33 -1.20 5.68
CA VAL A 185 -14.61 -0.96 4.43
C VAL A 185 -14.65 -2.20 3.57
N ASP A 186 -15.01 -2.05 2.30
CA ASP A 186 -15.02 -3.16 1.36
C ASP A 186 -13.61 -3.41 0.78
N ARG A 187 -13.43 -4.63 0.33
CA ARG A 187 -12.21 -5.13 -0.29
C ARG A 187 -11.80 -4.35 -1.52
N VAL A 188 -12.73 -4.06 -2.42
CA VAL A 188 -12.42 -3.39 -3.70
C VAL A 188 -11.88 -2.00 -3.40
N THR A 189 -12.55 -1.26 -2.53
CA THR A 189 -12.12 0.07 -2.08
C THR A 189 -10.77 0.01 -1.38
N PHE A 190 -10.59 -0.90 -0.41
CA PHE A 190 -9.31 -1.05 0.30
C PHE A 190 -8.17 -1.38 -0.68
N ARG A 191 -8.35 -2.36 -1.57
CA ARG A 191 -7.34 -2.72 -2.58
C ARG A 191 -7.08 -1.61 -3.59
N SER A 192 -8.10 -0.83 -3.94
CA SER A 192 -7.96 0.32 -4.85
C SER A 192 -7.10 1.40 -4.22
N ILE A 193 -7.31 1.71 -2.94
CA ILE A 193 -6.49 2.68 -2.18
C ILE A 193 -5.01 2.26 -2.18
N LEU A 194 -4.74 0.97 -1.93
CA LEU A 194 -3.37 0.45 -1.95
C LEU A 194 -2.77 0.48 -3.36
N ALA A 195 -3.54 0.11 -4.38
CA ALA A 195 -3.07 0.11 -5.77
C ALA A 195 -2.77 1.53 -6.26
N GLU A 196 -3.68 2.48 -6.01
CA GLU A 196 -3.57 3.88 -6.41
C GLU A 196 -2.40 4.58 -5.72
N ALA A 197 -2.20 4.37 -4.42
CA ALA A 197 -1.06 4.94 -3.71
C ALA A 197 0.27 4.42 -4.27
N ASN A 198 0.38 3.11 -4.50
CA ASN A 198 1.58 2.50 -5.09
C ASN A 198 1.82 2.96 -6.53
N MET A 199 0.76 3.10 -7.32
CA MET A 199 0.86 3.63 -8.69
C MET A 199 1.28 5.09 -8.70
N SER A 200 0.68 5.93 -7.87
CA SER A 200 1.02 7.36 -7.76
C SER A 200 2.47 7.53 -7.31
N ARG A 201 2.91 6.74 -6.33
CA ARG A 201 4.31 6.67 -5.88
C ARG A 201 5.24 6.29 -7.04
N ARG A 202 4.92 5.23 -7.79
CA ARG A 202 5.71 4.80 -8.95
C ARG A 202 5.72 5.84 -10.07
N ALA A 203 4.60 6.48 -10.37
CA ALA A 203 4.50 7.50 -11.41
C ALA A 203 5.34 8.72 -11.06
N PHE A 204 5.23 9.21 -9.81
CA PHE A 204 6.02 10.33 -9.30
C PHE A 204 7.52 10.06 -9.38
N PHE A 205 7.97 8.91 -8.87
CA PHE A 205 9.40 8.60 -8.91
C PHE A 205 9.88 8.25 -10.32
N SER A 206 9.06 7.62 -11.16
CA SER A 206 9.40 7.34 -12.55
C SER A 206 9.59 8.61 -13.37
N SER A 207 8.71 9.61 -13.22
CA SER A 207 8.85 10.90 -13.90
C SER A 207 10.08 11.65 -13.40
N PHE A 208 10.35 11.61 -12.10
CA PHE A 208 11.54 12.20 -11.52
C PHE A 208 12.83 11.55 -12.04
N LEU A 209 12.93 10.21 -12.04
CA LEU A 209 14.15 9.51 -12.49
C LEU A 209 14.47 9.82 -13.96
N LYS A 210 13.45 10.13 -14.78
CA LYS A 210 13.64 10.57 -16.16
C LYS A 210 14.24 11.98 -16.29
N GLN A 211 14.17 12.80 -15.25
CA GLN A 211 14.69 14.17 -15.27
C GLN A 211 16.10 14.28 -14.72
N VAL A 212 16.51 13.36 -13.85
CA VAL A 212 17.88 13.34 -13.33
C VAL A 212 18.81 12.96 -14.48
N PRO A 213 19.76 13.83 -14.89
CA PRO A 213 20.61 13.58 -16.07
C PRO A 213 21.39 12.26 -15.97
N LEU A 214 21.75 11.88 -14.74
CA LEU A 214 22.41 10.63 -14.42
C LEU A 214 21.49 9.42 -14.69
N LEU A 215 20.21 9.49 -14.32
CA LEU A 215 19.26 8.35 -14.29
C LEU A 215 18.28 8.33 -15.48
N GLN A 216 18.25 9.37 -16.32
CA GLN A 216 17.31 9.48 -17.43
C GLN A 216 17.45 8.37 -18.50
N HIS A 217 18.63 7.77 -18.60
CA HIS A 217 18.96 6.73 -19.59
C HIS A 217 18.54 5.33 -19.16
N LEU A 218 18.04 5.15 -17.92
CA LEU A 218 17.52 3.87 -17.47
C LEU A 218 16.30 3.47 -18.29
N ASN A 219 16.30 2.22 -18.78
CA ASN A 219 15.10 1.67 -19.41
C ASN A 219 14.00 1.42 -18.37
N ASP A 220 12.80 1.08 -18.81
CA ASP A 220 11.66 0.95 -17.91
C ASP A 220 11.84 -0.18 -16.87
N THR A 221 12.50 -1.27 -17.22
CA THR A 221 12.76 -2.39 -16.29
C THR A 221 13.79 -2.00 -15.23
N GLU A 222 14.87 -1.35 -15.66
CA GLU A 222 15.91 -0.81 -14.76
C GLU A 222 15.34 0.25 -13.82
N ARG A 223 14.51 1.15 -14.34
CA ARG A 223 13.84 2.17 -13.54
C ARG A 223 12.96 1.53 -12.48
N LEU A 224 12.15 0.52 -12.84
CA LEU A 224 11.32 -0.21 -11.86
C LEU A 224 12.17 -0.86 -10.76
N ARG A 225 13.33 -1.44 -11.08
CA ARG A 225 14.24 -2.00 -10.07
C ARG A 225 14.75 -0.93 -9.11
N VAL A 226 15.11 0.25 -9.62
CA VAL A 226 15.54 1.38 -8.77
C VAL A 226 14.39 1.83 -7.87
N LEU A 227 13.18 1.93 -8.41
CA LEU A 227 11.99 2.29 -7.62
C LEU A 227 11.73 1.36 -6.45
N ASP A 228 11.97 0.06 -6.63
CA ASP A 228 11.79 -0.95 -5.59
C ASP A 228 12.87 -0.87 -4.48
N ALA A 229 13.99 -0.16 -4.70
CA ALA A 229 15.02 0.10 -3.69
C ALA A 229 15.00 1.50 -3.09
N ILE A 230 14.06 2.36 -3.49
CA ILE A 230 13.90 3.67 -2.87
C ILE A 230 13.25 3.53 -1.50
N GLU A 231 13.92 4.06 -0.48
CA GLU A 231 13.42 4.13 0.88
C GLU A 231 12.91 5.54 1.20
N ILE A 232 11.79 5.63 1.93
CA ILE A 232 11.27 6.91 2.39
C ILE A 232 11.82 7.22 3.77
N GLN A 233 12.38 8.42 3.94
CA GLN A 233 12.92 8.90 5.20
C GLN A 233 12.29 10.24 5.56
N ASP A 234 11.84 10.37 6.81
CA ASP A 234 11.23 11.58 7.35
C ASP A 234 12.17 12.25 8.36
N TYR A 235 12.33 13.56 8.23
CA TYR A 235 13.18 14.41 9.05
C TYR A 235 12.34 15.52 9.69
N ASN A 236 12.58 15.79 10.97
CA ASN A 236 11.95 16.90 11.67
C ASN A 236 12.61 18.23 11.26
N PRO A 237 11.90 19.37 11.37
CA PRO A 237 12.49 20.68 11.11
C PRO A 237 13.80 20.88 11.90
N GLY A 238 14.87 21.28 11.19
CA GLY A 238 16.21 21.46 11.75
C GLY A 238 17.12 20.22 11.75
N ASP A 239 16.60 19.03 11.47
CA ASP A 239 17.43 17.82 11.38
C ASP A 239 18.41 17.95 10.20
N VAL A 240 19.66 17.53 10.41
CA VAL A 240 20.70 17.52 9.37
C VAL A 240 20.66 16.17 8.66
N ILE A 241 20.51 16.18 7.33
CA ILE A 241 20.43 14.98 6.50
C ILE A 241 21.83 14.54 6.07
N VAL A 242 22.64 15.49 5.59
CA VAL A 242 24.04 15.26 5.22
C VAL A 242 24.89 16.45 5.65
N ARG A 243 26.17 16.20 5.99
CA ARG A 243 27.13 17.26 6.32
C ARG A 243 28.18 17.37 5.23
N GLU A 244 28.60 18.58 4.96
CA GLU A 244 29.73 18.87 4.07
C GLU A 244 30.98 18.10 4.54
N GLY A 245 31.73 17.55 3.58
CA GLY A 245 32.94 16.78 3.82
C GLY A 245 32.71 15.31 4.20
N ASP A 246 31.52 14.93 4.67
CA ASP A 246 31.21 13.53 4.97
C ASP A 246 31.23 12.69 3.69
N ILE A 247 31.65 11.44 3.80
CA ILE A 247 31.57 10.48 2.69
C ILE A 247 30.09 10.17 2.44
N GLY A 248 29.59 10.56 1.27
CA GLY A 248 28.22 10.29 0.87
C GLY A 248 28.04 8.90 0.29
N THR A 249 27.04 8.16 0.75
CA THR A 249 26.65 6.83 0.18
C THR A 249 25.22 6.79 -0.34
N HIS A 250 24.51 7.91 -0.25
CA HIS A 250 23.08 8.01 -0.58
C HIS A 250 22.82 9.17 -1.53
N PHE A 251 21.90 8.93 -2.47
CA PHE A 251 21.23 9.95 -3.26
C PHE A 251 19.84 10.22 -2.67
N TYR A 252 19.45 11.49 -2.64
CA TYR A 252 18.18 11.91 -2.06
C TYR A 252 17.34 12.72 -3.04
N MET A 253 16.04 12.51 -2.98
CA MET A 253 15.03 13.28 -3.69
C MET A 253 14.01 13.82 -2.70
N VAL A 254 13.69 15.11 -2.79
CA VAL A 254 12.69 15.73 -1.91
C VAL A 254 11.29 15.33 -2.36
N VAL A 255 10.53 14.68 -1.49
CA VAL A 255 9.14 14.26 -1.78
C VAL A 255 8.14 15.28 -1.24
N ASN A 256 8.43 15.82 -0.05
CA ASN A 256 7.61 16.84 0.62
C ASN A 256 8.48 17.65 1.58
N GLY A 257 8.07 18.89 1.88
CA GLY A 257 8.81 19.81 2.73
C GLY A 257 9.88 20.60 1.98
N VAL A 258 10.71 21.32 2.74
CA VAL A 258 11.78 22.18 2.23
C VAL A 258 13.08 21.82 2.94
N ALA A 259 14.17 21.67 2.18
CA ALA A 259 15.51 21.49 2.72
C ALA A 259 16.35 22.73 2.46
N ASP A 260 17.13 23.14 3.45
CA ASP A 260 18.06 24.26 3.39
C ASP A 260 19.48 23.73 3.14
N VAL A 261 20.20 24.33 2.20
CA VAL A 261 21.57 23.93 1.83
C VAL A 261 22.55 24.98 2.33
N HIS A 262 23.56 24.56 3.09
CA HIS A 262 24.58 25.42 3.70
C HIS A 262 25.98 24.98 3.29
N LYS A 263 26.87 25.93 3.00
CA LYS A 263 28.30 25.69 2.81
C LYS A 263 29.10 26.33 3.93
N ALA A 264 30.15 25.65 4.40
CA ALA A 264 31.00 26.11 5.49
C ALA A 264 31.71 27.44 5.18
N SER A 265 31.86 27.79 3.90
CA SER A 265 32.48 29.04 3.45
C SER A 265 31.57 30.27 3.50
N ASP A 266 30.27 30.09 3.72
CA ASP A 266 29.27 31.17 3.64
C ASP A 266 28.57 31.38 5.00
N SER A 267 28.01 32.58 5.19
CA SER A 267 27.33 33.00 6.43
C SER A 267 26.19 32.04 6.87
N ASP A 268 25.61 32.25 8.05
CA ASP A 268 24.50 31.45 8.64
C ASP A 268 23.22 31.36 7.75
N ALA A 269 23.19 32.04 6.60
CA ALA A 269 22.11 31.99 5.62
C ALA A 269 22.27 30.80 4.65
N PRO A 270 21.16 30.13 4.26
CA PRO A 270 21.21 29.03 3.30
C PRO A 270 21.61 29.54 1.91
N VAL A 271 22.53 28.82 1.26
CA VAL A 271 23.00 29.06 -0.11
C VAL A 271 21.86 28.84 -1.11
N THR A 272 21.03 27.82 -0.87
CA THR A 272 19.82 27.56 -1.65
C THR A 272 18.81 26.74 -0.85
N LYS A 273 17.59 26.64 -1.38
CA LYS A 273 16.52 25.80 -0.84
C LYS A 273 16.08 24.77 -1.85
N LEU A 274 15.89 23.54 -1.40
CA LEU A 274 15.38 22.43 -2.18
C LEU A 274 13.92 22.17 -1.80
N GLN A 275 13.07 22.05 -2.80
CA GLN A 275 11.64 21.82 -2.68
C GLN A 275 11.26 20.49 -3.33
N ARG A 276 9.96 20.17 -3.31
CA ARG A 276 9.43 18.94 -3.88
C ARG A 276 9.96 18.67 -5.29
N GLY A 277 10.67 17.55 -5.37
CA GLY A 277 11.27 16.95 -6.54
C GLY A 277 12.57 17.62 -7.01
N ASP A 278 13.13 18.53 -6.22
CA ASP A 278 14.57 18.75 -6.24
C ASP A 278 15.31 17.53 -5.63
N TYR A 279 16.62 17.47 -5.84
CA TYR A 279 17.45 16.36 -5.40
C TYR A 279 18.86 16.80 -5.02
N PHE A 280 19.58 15.92 -4.34
CA PHE A 280 20.97 16.14 -3.96
C PHE A 280 21.71 14.83 -3.73
N GLY A 281 23.04 14.89 -3.83
CA GLY A 281 23.90 13.75 -3.51
C GLY A 281 24.03 12.73 -4.65
N GLU A 282 23.73 13.12 -5.88
CA GLU A 282 23.85 12.31 -7.09
C GLU A 282 25.28 11.81 -7.32
N LEU A 283 26.29 12.59 -6.92
CA LEU A 283 27.70 12.18 -6.99
C LEU A 283 28.04 11.02 -6.03
N ALA A 284 27.25 10.80 -4.99
CA ALA A 284 27.45 9.71 -4.04
C ALA A 284 27.14 8.33 -4.64
N LEU A 285 26.34 8.25 -5.72
CA LEU A 285 26.05 6.99 -6.40
C LEU A 285 27.23 6.44 -7.22
N MET A 286 28.32 7.22 -7.34
CA MET A 286 29.42 6.91 -8.25
C MET A 286 30.70 6.46 -7.55
N HIS A 287 31.16 7.24 -6.57
CA HIS A 287 32.51 7.11 -6.01
C HIS A 287 32.57 7.32 -4.48
N SER A 288 31.43 7.20 -3.79
CA SER A 288 31.28 7.62 -2.39
C SER A 288 31.97 8.97 -2.12
N ALA A 289 31.68 9.97 -2.95
CA ALA A 289 32.38 11.25 -2.89
C ALA A 289 32.05 12.03 -1.61
N PRO A 290 32.97 12.88 -1.10
CA PRO A 290 32.66 13.83 -0.04
C PRO A 290 31.49 14.73 -0.42
N ARG A 291 30.60 15.02 0.52
CA ARG A 291 29.48 15.95 0.31
C ARG A 291 30.01 17.37 0.10
N ALA A 292 29.53 18.03 -0.95
CA ALA A 292 29.94 19.40 -1.30
C ALA A 292 29.28 20.50 -0.42
N ALA A 293 28.21 20.15 0.31
CA ALA A 293 27.47 21.06 1.17
C ALA A 293 26.73 20.27 2.26
N THR A 294 26.35 20.97 3.32
CA THR A 294 25.44 20.47 4.35
C THR A 294 24.01 20.69 3.91
N VAL A 295 23.13 19.70 4.11
CA VAL A 295 21.69 19.82 3.83
C VAL A 295 20.92 19.49 5.09
N SER A 296 20.02 20.38 5.49
CA SER A 296 19.17 20.25 6.67
C SER A 296 17.69 20.46 6.32
N ALA A 297 16.79 19.88 7.10
CA ALA A 297 15.36 20.15 6.99
C ALA A 297 15.09 21.59 7.45
N SER A 298 14.27 22.33 6.69
CA SER A 298 14.06 23.74 6.99
C SER A 298 13.42 23.95 8.36
N ALA A 299 13.99 24.85 9.17
CA ALA A 299 13.53 25.17 10.52
C ALA A 299 12.71 26.47 10.58
N GLN A 300 12.23 26.97 9.44
CA GLN A 300 11.45 28.20 9.38
C GLN A 300 10.11 28.05 10.12
N PRO A 301 9.56 29.14 10.70
CA PRO A 301 8.25 29.11 11.35
C PRO A 301 7.17 28.55 10.41
N GLY A 302 6.49 27.49 10.84
CA GLY A 302 5.48 26.79 10.03
C GLY A 302 6.03 25.71 9.09
N ALA A 303 7.32 25.40 9.16
CA ALA A 303 7.90 24.29 8.41
C ALA A 303 7.28 22.95 8.82
N THR A 304 6.95 22.14 7.81
CA THR A 304 6.49 20.76 7.98
C THR A 304 7.68 19.80 7.97
N LYS A 305 7.43 18.53 8.34
CA LYS A 305 8.46 17.48 8.22
C LYS A 305 8.95 17.38 6.77
N LEU A 306 10.27 17.28 6.62
CA LEU A 306 10.89 17.01 5.32
C LEU A 306 10.81 15.51 5.07
N ARG A 307 10.22 15.10 3.95
CA ARG A 307 10.22 13.72 3.48
C ARG A 307 11.11 13.60 2.26
N VAL A 308 12.06 12.69 2.30
CA VAL A 308 12.95 12.38 1.18
C VAL A 308 12.85 10.92 0.77
N ALA A 309 13.05 10.67 -0.52
CA ALA A 309 13.33 9.36 -1.06
C ALA A 309 14.84 9.18 -1.12
N ALA A 310 15.37 8.17 -0.43
CA ALA A 310 16.78 7.84 -0.36
C ALA A 310 17.08 6.59 -1.20
N LEU A 311 18.17 6.63 -1.94
CA LEU A 311 18.70 5.52 -2.72
C LEU A 311 20.17 5.33 -2.36
N GLU A 312 20.49 4.16 -1.81
CA GLU A 312 21.85 3.80 -1.44
C GLU A 312 22.69 3.36 -2.66
N GLU A 313 23.96 3.76 -2.70
CA GLU A 313 24.94 3.36 -3.72
C GLU A 313 25.06 1.84 -3.86
N GLN A 314 25.09 1.09 -2.75
CA GLN A 314 25.23 -0.37 -2.78
C GLN A 314 23.99 -1.04 -3.38
N ALA A 315 22.79 -0.59 -2.96
CA ALA A 315 21.54 -1.06 -3.52
C ALA A 315 21.46 -0.76 -5.02
N PHE A 316 21.84 0.45 -5.41
CA PHE A 316 21.91 0.90 -6.80
C PHE A 316 22.84 0.03 -7.65
N THR A 317 24.07 -0.18 -7.19
CA THR A 317 25.10 -0.99 -7.87
C THR A 317 24.67 -2.45 -7.98
N ARG A 318 24.04 -3.01 -6.94
CA ARG A 318 23.53 -4.39 -6.97
C ARG A 318 22.40 -4.57 -7.99
N LEU A 319 21.52 -3.58 -8.11
CA LEU A 319 20.33 -3.66 -8.97
C LEU A 319 20.62 -3.42 -10.45
N LEU A 320 21.59 -2.54 -10.74
CA LEU A 320 21.90 -2.10 -12.10
C LEU A 320 23.27 -2.60 -12.60
N GLY A 321 24.13 -3.11 -11.73
CA GLY A 321 25.38 -3.75 -12.09
C GLY A 321 26.28 -2.84 -12.97
N PRO A 322 26.74 -3.31 -14.16
CA PRO A 322 27.69 -2.59 -15.02
C PRO A 322 27.26 -1.19 -15.53
N LEU A 323 25.99 -0.80 -15.33
CA LEU A 323 25.47 0.51 -15.73
C LEU A 323 26.17 1.67 -15.00
N THR A 324 26.72 1.42 -13.81
CA THR A 324 27.56 2.39 -13.09
C THR A 324 28.71 2.91 -13.96
N GLY A 325 29.31 2.05 -14.81
CA GLY A 325 30.38 2.44 -15.71
C GLY A 325 29.93 3.36 -16.86
N ILE A 326 28.70 3.20 -17.35
CA ILE A 326 28.12 4.06 -18.40
C ILE A 326 27.75 5.41 -17.79
N MET A 327 27.12 5.38 -16.62
CA MET A 327 26.71 6.57 -15.87
C MET A 327 27.91 7.39 -15.39
N SER A 328 29.03 6.74 -15.08
CA SER A 328 30.32 7.40 -14.74
C SER A 328 30.79 8.32 -15.85
N ARG A 329 30.74 7.87 -17.11
CA ARG A 329 31.20 8.66 -18.27
C ARG A 329 30.32 9.90 -18.52
N TYR A 330 29.02 9.76 -18.32
CA TYR A 330 28.09 10.90 -18.41
C TYR A 330 28.30 11.90 -17.27
N ALA A 331 28.53 11.41 -16.05
CA ALA A 331 28.80 12.26 -14.90
C ALA A 331 30.10 13.04 -15.07
N GLU A 332 31.15 12.42 -15.58
CA GLU A 332 32.42 13.10 -15.91
C GLU A 332 32.25 14.19 -16.98
N THR A 333 31.25 14.10 -17.84
CA THR A 333 31.01 15.09 -18.89
C THR A 333 30.13 16.26 -18.38
N HIS A 334 29.21 16.00 -17.45
CA HIS A 334 28.26 17.00 -16.96
C HIS A 334 28.66 17.67 -15.63
N TYR A 335 29.46 17.00 -14.80
CA TYR A 335 29.83 17.48 -13.45
C TYR A 335 31.33 17.77 -13.29
N LYS A 336 32.17 17.40 -14.27
CA LYS A 336 33.62 17.64 -14.24
C LYS A 336 33.97 18.91 -15.02
N SER A 337 33.40 20.05 -14.62
CA SER A 337 33.79 21.41 -15.05
C SER A 337 33.18 22.47 -14.12
N ALA A 338 33.53 22.45 -12.84
CA ALA A 338 33.53 23.62 -11.96
C ALA A 338 34.22 23.21 -10.65
N ASP A 339 35.02 24.10 -10.07
CA ASP A 339 35.17 24.12 -8.60
C ASP A 339 33.76 23.92 -8.00
N ALA A 340 33.62 23.05 -7.00
CA ALA A 340 32.36 22.54 -6.48
C ALA A 340 31.36 23.64 -6.05
N GLU A 341 30.75 24.33 -6.99
CA GLU A 341 29.58 25.19 -6.85
C GLU A 341 28.37 24.26 -6.69
N PRO A 342 27.43 24.58 -5.77
CA PRO A 342 26.27 23.73 -5.58
C PRO A 342 25.53 23.70 -6.91
N SER A 343 25.23 22.49 -7.41
CA SER A 343 24.34 22.32 -8.55
C SER A 343 23.10 23.18 -8.31
N THR A 344 22.90 24.19 -9.15
CA THR A 344 21.67 24.99 -9.13
C THR A 344 20.49 24.03 -9.11
N PRO A 345 19.51 24.20 -8.19
CA PRO A 345 18.39 23.29 -8.09
C PRO A 345 17.71 23.21 -9.46
N SER A 346 17.71 22.02 -10.05
CA SER A 346 17.02 21.79 -11.30
C SER A 346 15.54 21.66 -10.97
N THR A 347 14.86 22.80 -10.89
CA THR A 347 13.43 22.88 -10.54
C THR A 347 12.59 22.09 -11.54
N LEU A 348 11.76 21.17 -11.03
CA LEU A 348 10.69 20.56 -11.81
C LEU A 348 9.73 21.63 -12.33
N ALA A 349 9.59 21.73 -13.65
CA ALA A 349 8.38 22.30 -14.20
C ALA A 349 7.19 21.40 -13.81
N PRO A 350 6.05 21.97 -13.36
CA PRO A 350 4.87 21.18 -13.06
C PRO A 350 4.43 20.38 -14.30
N PRO A 351 3.81 19.20 -14.13
CA PRO A 351 3.26 18.48 -15.26
C PRO A 351 2.28 19.41 -16.00
N ALA A 352 2.44 19.52 -17.31
CA ALA A 352 1.55 20.32 -18.15
C ALA A 352 0.11 19.83 -17.95
N GLY A 353 -0.65 20.55 -17.13
CA GLY A 353 -2.09 20.38 -17.05
C GLY A 353 -2.67 20.75 -18.40
N SER A 354 -3.36 19.80 -19.03
CA SER A 354 -4.24 20.06 -20.15
C SER A 354 -5.43 20.90 -19.66
N ASP A 355 -5.24 22.21 -19.55
CA ASP A 355 -6.33 23.15 -19.36
C ASP A 355 -6.34 24.12 -20.55
N SER A 356 -6.82 23.57 -21.68
CA SER A 356 -7.23 24.34 -22.85
C SER A 356 -8.73 24.61 -22.74
N ALA A 357 -9.13 25.35 -21.72
CA ALA A 357 -10.41 26.06 -21.75
C ALA A 357 -10.23 27.27 -22.69
N ALA A 358 -10.45 27.03 -23.98
CA ALA A 358 -10.50 28.09 -24.98
C ALA A 358 -11.61 29.10 -24.61
N PRO A 359 -11.35 30.42 -24.69
CA PRO A 359 -12.40 31.41 -24.53
C PRO A 359 -13.32 31.35 -25.75
N MET A 360 -14.58 30.96 -25.54
CA MET A 360 -15.61 31.02 -26.57
C MET A 360 -15.84 32.50 -26.96
N PRO A 361 -15.88 32.82 -28.26
CA PRO A 361 -16.11 34.18 -28.72
C PRO A 361 -17.57 34.59 -28.47
N GLY A 362 -17.74 35.78 -27.91
CA GLY A 362 -19.04 36.39 -27.67
C GLY A 362 -19.88 36.55 -28.94
N SER A 363 -21.18 36.46 -28.78
CA SER A 363 -22.16 36.94 -29.76
C SER A 363 -23.18 37.85 -29.08
N PRO A 364 -23.65 38.90 -29.78
CA PRO A 364 -24.37 40.01 -29.18
C PRO A 364 -25.87 39.77 -29.12
N ARG A 365 -26.53 40.23 -28.05
CA ARG A 365 -27.96 40.57 -28.02
C ARG A 365 -28.08 41.89 -27.26
N SER A 366 -28.17 43.02 -27.97
CA SER A 366 -29.42 43.69 -28.36
C SER A 366 -30.36 43.91 -27.18
N GLY A 367 -30.49 45.17 -26.77
CA GLY A 367 -31.29 45.57 -25.62
C GLY A 367 -32.80 45.54 -25.86
N ALA A 368 -33.51 45.76 -24.76
CA ALA A 368 -34.80 46.43 -24.71
C ALA A 368 -35.10 46.74 -23.23
N SER A 369 -35.37 48.04 -23.00
CA SER A 369 -35.98 48.67 -21.82
C SER A 369 -35.14 48.88 -20.56
#